data_AF-A0ABC8VN84-F1
#
_entry.id   AF-A0ABC8VN84-F1
#
_cell.length_a   1.000
_cell.length_b   1.000
_cell.length_c   1.000
_cell.angle_alpha   90.00
_cell.angle_beta   90.00
_cell.angle_gamma   90.00
#
_symmetry.space_group_name_H-M   'P 1'
#
loop_
_entity.id
_entity.type
_entity.pdbx_description
1 polymer ?
#
loop_
_entity_poly.entity_id
_entity_poly.type
_entity_poly.pdbx_seq_one_letter_code
_entity_poly.pdbx_strand_id
1 'polypeptide(L)'
;MRRFLSQTGEWEKLVDLPSPLPPARRMDTYYEVLAFAGRLWWVDLSWGAVSADPFSDRPELRFVELPSASVLPMPNTIPERLAAQQVEGVFRRMGVSEGRLRYVELSRKMPFLLSTFVLDEDTNCWTLEHEVELGRFWWERADAPPEEHTPQIGVVHPLNAKFMIITLGNHSWALDMEMEMVLGVQIDEPGSVVDTTLLRPCVLPPWLESSRIPYSGKKEGAGNKTLADVLVRSRRS
;
A
#
# COMPACT_ATOMS: atom_id res chain seq x y z
N MET A 1 22.86 9.33 -2.13
CA MET A 1 21.99 8.59 -3.07
C MET A 1 22.84 8.05 -4.23
N ARG A 2 22.41 6.99 -4.92
CA ARG A 2 23.00 6.54 -6.18
C ARG A 2 21.93 6.54 -7.26
N ARG A 3 22.27 6.93 -8.49
CA ARG A 3 21.39 6.82 -9.67
C ARG A 3 22.01 5.94 -10.72
N PHE A 4 21.18 5.22 -11.47
CA PHE A 4 21.64 4.40 -12.58
C PHE A 4 21.54 5.20 -13.88
N LEU A 5 22.64 5.29 -14.62
CA LEU A 5 22.70 5.98 -15.90
C LEU A 5 22.53 4.98 -17.03
N SER A 6 21.36 4.99 -17.69
CA SER A 6 21.07 4.03 -18.78
C SER A 6 22.00 4.20 -19.99
N GLN A 7 22.52 5.41 -20.25
CA GLN A 7 23.43 5.63 -21.38
C GLN A 7 24.80 4.96 -21.18
N THR A 8 25.28 4.89 -19.95
CA THR A 8 26.60 4.33 -19.62
C THR A 8 26.52 2.94 -19.02
N GLY A 9 25.35 2.54 -18.51
CA GLY A 9 25.16 1.28 -17.79
C GLY A 9 25.75 1.28 -16.37
N GLU A 10 26.10 2.44 -15.84
CA GLU A 10 26.85 2.58 -14.59
C GLU A 10 26.03 3.23 -13.47
N TRP A 11 26.40 2.91 -12.22
CA TRP A 11 25.85 3.57 -11.04
C TRP A 11 26.69 4.80 -10.66
N GLU A 12 26.07 5.97 -10.70
CA GLU A 12 26.69 7.21 -10.26
C GLU A 12 26.36 7.49 -8.78
N LYS A 13 27.38 7.80 -7.98
CA LYS A 13 27.17 8.31 -6.61
C LYS A 13 26.99 9.82 -6.66
N LEU A 14 25.81 10.27 -6.26
CA LEU A 14 25.53 11.69 -6.10
C LEU A 14 26.13 12.18 -4.77
N VAL A 15 26.99 13.20 -4.87
CA VAL A 15 27.62 13.90 -3.74
C VAL A 15 26.82 15.15 -3.39
N ASP A 16 27.04 15.68 -2.19
CA ASP A 16 26.46 16.95 -1.72
C ASP A 16 24.92 17.02 -1.69
N LEU A 17 24.26 15.89 -1.47
CA LEU A 17 22.82 15.82 -1.20
C LEU A 17 22.60 15.84 0.32
N PRO A 18 22.13 16.95 0.91
CA PRO A 18 21.80 16.99 2.33
C PRO A 18 20.67 16.01 2.62
N SER A 19 20.81 15.23 3.69
CA SER A 19 19.75 14.36 4.17
C SER A 19 18.67 15.22 4.85
N PRO A 20 17.38 15.10 4.46
CA PRO A 20 16.28 15.76 5.16
C PRO A 20 15.95 15.05 6.48
N LEU A 21 16.54 13.87 6.72
CA LEU A 21 16.26 13.05 7.90
C LEU A 21 17.10 13.45 9.11
N PRO A 22 16.53 13.44 10.32
CA PRO A 22 17.28 13.62 11.56
C PRO A 22 18.37 12.54 11.70
N PRO A 23 19.61 12.90 12.08
CA PRO A 23 20.72 11.94 12.17
C PRO A 23 20.47 10.75 13.11
N ALA A 24 19.67 10.96 14.14
CA ALA A 24 19.37 9.96 15.17
C ALA A 24 18.32 8.93 14.73
N ARG A 25 17.53 9.20 13.68
CA ARG A 25 16.46 8.30 13.24
C ARG A 25 16.63 7.89 11.77
N ARG A 26 16.90 6.60 11.58
CA ARG A 26 16.98 5.98 10.25
C ARG A 26 15.57 5.65 9.75
N MET A 27 15.41 5.61 8.44
CA MET A 27 14.21 5.06 7.82
C MET A 27 14.40 3.59 7.45
N ASP A 28 13.41 2.79 7.80
CA ASP A 28 13.29 1.40 7.38
C ASP A 28 12.31 1.31 6.21
N THR A 29 12.85 1.34 4.99
CA THR A 29 12.09 1.50 3.74
C THR A 29 11.81 0.15 3.06
N TYR A 30 11.41 -0.84 3.84
CA TYR A 30 11.15 -2.21 3.36
C TYR A 30 9.79 -2.37 2.65
N TYR A 31 8.89 -1.40 2.82
CA TYR A 31 7.60 -1.36 2.14
C TYR A 31 7.75 -0.87 0.69
N GLU A 32 6.64 -0.87 -0.03
CA GLU A 32 6.60 -0.43 -1.43
C GLU A 32 7.17 0.97 -1.65
N VAL A 33 7.81 1.13 -2.80
CA VAL A 33 8.14 2.46 -3.34
C VAL A 33 6.95 2.95 -4.16
N LEU A 34 6.41 4.10 -3.78
CA LEU A 34 5.26 4.69 -4.47
C LEU A 34 5.72 5.70 -5.52
N ALA A 35 4.99 5.79 -6.63
CA ALA A 35 5.17 6.84 -7.62
C ALA A 35 4.04 7.86 -7.47
N PHE A 36 4.37 9.10 -7.13
CA PHE A 36 3.39 10.17 -6.89
C PHE A 36 4.00 11.55 -7.16
N ALA A 37 3.26 12.42 -7.82
CA ALA A 37 3.66 13.80 -8.13
C ALA A 37 5.06 13.91 -8.79
N GLY A 38 5.36 13.02 -9.74
CA GLY A 38 6.67 12.97 -10.43
C GLY A 38 7.83 12.48 -9.57
N ARG A 39 7.56 11.99 -8.36
CA ARG A 39 8.58 11.54 -7.39
C ARG A 39 8.39 10.08 -7.04
N LEU A 40 9.49 9.43 -6.67
CA LEU A 40 9.48 8.16 -5.96
C LEU A 40 9.45 8.41 -4.47
N TRP A 41 8.67 7.64 -3.73
CA TRP A 41 8.47 7.76 -2.29
C TRP A 41 8.84 6.45 -1.62
N TRP A 42 9.82 6.51 -0.71
CA TRP A 42 10.22 5.40 0.16
C TRP A 42 9.56 5.58 1.52
N VAL A 43 8.73 4.60 1.89
CA VAL A 43 7.83 4.70 3.05
C VAL A 43 8.38 3.92 4.24
N ASP A 44 8.34 4.56 5.41
CA ASP A 44 8.51 3.94 6.71
C ASP A 44 7.22 4.19 7.51
N LEU A 45 6.39 3.15 7.61
CA LEU A 45 5.07 3.22 8.25
C LEU A 45 5.13 3.53 9.76
N SER A 46 6.32 3.60 10.36
CA SER A 46 6.48 4.03 11.75
C SER A 46 6.53 5.55 11.92
N TRP A 47 6.90 6.33 10.90
CA TRP A 47 7.05 7.79 11.08
C TRP A 47 7.06 8.66 9.84
N GLY A 48 7.20 8.16 8.61
CA GLY A 48 7.12 9.05 7.46
C GLY A 48 7.54 8.44 6.14
N ALA A 49 7.71 9.33 5.16
CA ALA A 49 8.17 8.99 3.83
C ALA A 49 9.25 9.97 3.36
N VAL A 50 10.25 9.47 2.64
CA VAL A 50 11.18 10.32 1.88
C VAL A 50 10.88 10.20 0.40
N SER A 51 10.95 11.30 -0.32
CA SER A 51 10.76 11.32 -1.76
C SER A 51 11.87 12.02 -2.53
N ALA A 52 12.02 11.62 -3.79
CA ALA A 52 12.98 12.20 -4.73
C ALA A 52 12.43 12.15 -6.15
N ASP A 53 12.74 13.16 -6.96
CA ASP A 53 12.53 13.10 -8.41
C ASP A 53 13.62 12.21 -9.03
N PRO A 54 13.28 11.04 -9.60
CA PRO A 54 14.27 10.13 -10.17
C PRO A 54 14.89 10.64 -11.48
N PHE A 55 14.30 11.65 -12.12
CA PHE A 55 14.74 12.19 -13.41
C PHE A 55 15.56 13.49 -13.27
N SER A 56 15.60 14.09 -12.09
CA SER A 56 16.40 15.29 -11.83
C SER A 56 17.90 14.96 -11.76
N ASP A 57 18.73 15.84 -12.32
CA ASP A 57 20.19 15.78 -12.18
C ASP A 57 20.68 16.05 -10.75
N ARG A 58 19.86 16.76 -9.98
CA ARG A 58 20.09 17.06 -8.57
C ARG A 58 18.81 16.74 -7.81
N PRO A 59 18.56 15.45 -7.50
CA PRO A 59 17.32 15.03 -6.87
C PRO A 59 17.22 15.63 -5.47
N GLU A 60 16.23 16.51 -5.28
CA GLU A 60 15.92 17.08 -3.98
C GLU A 60 15.18 16.04 -3.13
N LEU A 61 15.82 15.65 -2.03
CA LEU A 61 15.22 14.78 -1.03
C LEU A 61 14.24 15.57 -0.18
N ARG A 62 12.99 15.11 -0.12
CA ARG A 62 11.95 15.68 0.75
C ARG A 62 11.56 14.63 1.78
N PHE A 63 11.46 15.02 3.04
CA PHE A 63 10.86 14.19 4.10
C PHE A 63 9.48 14.72 4.44
N VAL A 64 8.53 13.81 4.61
CA VAL A 64 7.18 14.09 5.11
C VAL A 64 6.95 13.15 6.30
N GLU A 65 6.79 13.72 7.48
CA GLU A 65 6.41 12.97 8.68
C GLU A 65 4.95 12.51 8.56
N LEU A 66 4.62 11.37 9.16
CA LEU A 66 3.22 10.92 9.31
C LEU A 66 2.41 11.93 10.15
N PRO A 67 1.06 11.82 10.18
CA PRO A 67 0.28 12.59 11.14
C PRO A 67 0.86 12.45 12.55
N SER A 68 0.98 13.54 13.31
CA SER A 68 1.77 13.55 14.55
C SER A 68 1.31 12.52 15.59
N ALA A 69 0.02 12.19 15.61
CA ALA A 69 -0.54 11.15 16.48
C ALA A 69 -0.19 9.71 16.06
N SER A 70 0.22 9.52 14.79
CA SER A 70 0.53 8.23 14.18
C SER A 70 2.02 7.89 14.25
N VAL A 71 2.90 8.86 14.58
CA VAL A 71 4.34 8.65 14.69
C VAL A 71 4.66 7.72 15.87
N LEU A 72 5.29 6.60 15.57
CA LEU A 72 5.69 5.60 16.56
C LEU A 72 7.05 5.95 17.18
N PRO A 73 7.27 5.55 18.45
CA PRO A 73 8.57 5.66 19.08
C PRO A 73 9.61 4.84 18.34
N MET A 74 10.86 5.30 18.41
CA MET A 74 11.99 4.58 17.86
C MET A 74 12.22 3.26 18.63
N PRO A 75 12.32 2.11 17.95
CA PRO A 75 12.71 0.86 18.60
C PRO A 75 14.14 0.95 19.17
N ASN A 76 14.36 0.37 20.36
CA ASN A 76 15.66 0.45 21.03
C ASN A 76 16.62 -0.65 20.56
N THR A 77 16.09 -1.74 20.01
CA THR A 77 16.88 -2.90 19.58
C THR A 77 16.54 -3.34 18.15
N ILE A 78 17.46 -4.07 17.53
CA ILE A 78 17.26 -4.62 16.18
C ILE A 78 16.06 -5.59 16.13
N PRO A 79 15.88 -6.53 17.08
CA PRO A 79 14.73 -7.44 17.05
C PRO A 79 13.38 -6.72 17.20
N GLU A 80 13.28 -5.74 18.10
CA GLU A 80 12.05 -4.93 18.26
C GLU A 80 11.67 -4.22 16.97
N ARG A 81 12.68 -3.69 16.26
CA ARG A 81 12.49 -3.02 14.97
C ARG A 81 11.98 -3.96 13.90
N LEU A 82 12.57 -5.15 13.77
CA LEU A 82 12.12 -6.16 12.82
C LEU A 82 10.69 -6.65 13.14
N ALA A 83 10.36 -6.81 14.43
CA ALA A 83 9.02 -7.17 14.86
C ALA A 83 8.01 -6.05 14.56
N ALA A 84 8.34 -4.79 14.86
CA ALA A 84 7.50 -3.65 14.55
C ALA A 84 7.21 -3.56 13.04
N GLN A 85 8.22 -3.78 12.19
CA GLN A 85 8.05 -3.78 10.74
C GLN A 85 7.01 -4.81 10.25
N GLN A 86 7.05 -6.03 10.78
CA GLN A 86 6.07 -7.06 10.40
C GLN A 86 4.65 -6.67 10.82
N VAL A 87 4.50 -6.00 11.96
CA VAL A 87 3.19 -5.62 12.49
C VAL A 87 2.63 -4.35 11.83
N GLU A 88 3.47 -3.35 11.53
CA GLU A 88 2.98 -2.08 10.96
C GLU A 88 2.42 -2.25 9.55
N GLY A 89 2.98 -3.13 8.72
CA GLY A 89 2.49 -3.35 7.35
C GLY A 89 1.06 -3.89 7.26
N VAL A 90 0.56 -4.41 8.39
CA VAL A 90 -0.75 -5.03 8.54
C VAL A 90 -1.83 -4.02 8.93
N PHE A 91 -1.45 -3.01 9.73
CA PHE A 91 -2.36 -2.01 10.27
C PHE A 91 -2.20 -0.64 9.62
N ARG A 92 -1.16 -0.46 8.80
CA ARG A 92 -0.83 0.83 8.19
C ARG A 92 -0.50 0.63 6.73
N ARG A 93 -0.93 1.57 5.89
CA ARG A 93 -0.62 1.60 4.47
C ARG A 93 -0.39 3.02 4.00
N MET A 94 0.48 3.18 3.02
CA MET A 94 0.57 4.39 2.22
C MET A 94 0.39 4.00 0.76
N GLY A 95 -0.38 4.78 0.02
CA GLY A 95 -0.69 4.48 -1.37
C GLY A 95 -1.22 5.69 -2.11
N VAL A 96 -1.39 5.55 -3.42
CA VAL A 96 -2.02 6.58 -4.25
C VAL A 96 -3.44 6.16 -4.55
N SER A 97 -4.39 7.05 -4.27
CA SER A 97 -5.79 6.87 -4.61
C SER A 97 -6.36 8.18 -5.12
N GLU A 98 -7.13 8.13 -6.21
CA GLU A 98 -7.69 9.32 -6.88
C GLU A 98 -6.61 10.35 -7.26
N GLY A 99 -5.41 9.85 -7.58
CA GLY A 99 -4.27 10.69 -7.93
C GLY A 99 -3.69 11.48 -6.75
N ARG A 100 -4.04 11.16 -5.50
CA ARG A 100 -3.51 11.79 -4.28
C ARG A 100 -2.78 10.77 -3.42
N LEU A 101 -1.73 11.19 -2.72
CA LEU A 101 -1.03 10.35 -1.75
C LEU A 101 -1.85 10.26 -0.46
N ARG A 102 -2.09 9.02 0.00
CA ARG A 102 -2.90 8.73 1.18
C ARG A 102 -2.15 7.85 2.15
N TYR A 103 -2.35 8.13 3.43
CA TYR A 103 -1.92 7.29 4.53
C TYR A 103 -3.17 6.74 5.23
N VAL A 104 -3.20 5.45 5.49
CA VAL A 104 -4.30 4.77 6.17
C VAL A 104 -3.74 4.04 7.36
N GLU A 105 -4.38 4.20 8.51
CA GLU A 105 -4.06 3.41 9.70
C GLU A 105 -5.32 2.85 10.36
N LEU A 106 -5.14 1.70 10.99
CA LEU A 106 -6.17 0.96 11.69
C LEU A 106 -5.74 0.75 13.14
N SER A 107 -6.58 1.21 14.08
CA SER A 107 -6.29 1.05 15.50
C SER A 107 -6.35 -0.42 15.87
N ARG A 108 -5.41 -0.89 16.69
CA ARG A 108 -5.30 -2.31 17.10
C ARG A 108 -6.29 -2.74 18.16
N LYS A 109 -7.02 -1.80 18.76
CA LYS A 109 -7.98 -2.07 19.82
C LYS A 109 -9.38 -1.77 19.32
N MET A 110 -10.35 -2.49 19.86
CA MET A 110 -11.76 -2.13 19.72
C MET A 110 -11.98 -0.66 20.11
N PRO A 111 -12.78 0.12 19.35
CA PRO A 111 -13.70 -0.32 18.29
C PRO A 111 -13.09 -0.45 16.87
N PHE A 112 -11.75 -0.55 16.73
CA PHE A 112 -11.05 -0.64 15.44
C PHE A 112 -11.32 0.58 14.55
N LEU A 113 -10.79 1.72 14.97
CA LEU A 113 -10.87 2.97 14.24
C LEU A 113 -9.96 2.93 13.01
N LEU A 114 -10.56 3.06 11.84
CA LEU A 114 -9.87 3.14 10.56
C LEU A 114 -9.85 4.61 10.11
N SER A 115 -8.67 5.19 10.03
CA SER A 115 -8.49 6.61 9.68
C SER A 115 -7.70 6.72 8.37
N THR A 116 -8.19 7.55 7.45
CA THR A 116 -7.56 7.85 6.17
C THR A 116 -7.18 9.32 6.10
N PHE A 117 -5.92 9.56 5.81
CA PHE A 117 -5.32 10.86 5.69
C PHE A 117 -4.89 11.11 4.26
N VAL A 118 -4.95 12.37 3.83
CA VAL A 118 -4.47 12.82 2.54
C VAL A 118 -3.35 13.82 2.70
N LEU A 119 -2.31 13.68 1.89
CA LEU A 119 -1.21 14.63 1.85
C LEU A 119 -1.63 15.86 1.05
N ASP A 120 -1.47 17.03 1.66
CA ASP A 120 -1.45 18.31 0.95
C ASP A 120 -0.03 18.52 0.38
N GLU A 121 0.09 18.68 -0.94
CA GLU A 121 1.38 18.80 -1.63
C GLU A 121 2.05 20.16 -1.40
N ASP A 122 1.26 21.20 -1.14
CA ASP A 122 1.73 22.57 -0.95
C ASP A 122 2.25 22.76 0.48
N THR A 123 1.52 22.24 1.47
CA THR A 123 1.91 22.39 2.89
C THR A 123 2.75 21.22 3.41
N ASN A 124 2.77 20.08 2.70
CA ASN A 124 3.33 18.81 3.18
C ASN A 124 2.70 18.35 4.51
N CYS A 125 1.42 18.67 4.73
CA CYS A 125 0.69 18.26 5.92
C CYS A 125 -0.35 17.19 5.58
N TRP A 126 -0.57 16.30 6.53
CA TRP A 126 -1.67 15.34 6.44
C TRP A 126 -2.97 15.97 6.95
N THR A 127 -4.04 15.78 6.18
CA THR A 127 -5.40 16.12 6.60
C THR A 127 -6.19 14.83 6.74
N LEU A 128 -6.88 14.65 7.86
CA LEU A 128 -7.83 13.55 8.04
C LEU A 128 -9.01 13.74 7.07
N GLU A 129 -9.29 12.76 6.23
CA GLU A 129 -10.35 12.82 5.21
C GLU A 129 -11.53 11.91 5.57
N HIS A 130 -11.24 10.70 6.03
CA HIS A 130 -12.26 9.71 6.43
C HIS A 130 -11.86 9.01 7.71
N GLU A 131 -12.86 8.67 8.53
CA GLU A 131 -12.70 7.91 9.76
C GLU A 131 -13.94 7.05 10.02
N VAL A 132 -13.75 5.75 10.26
CA VAL A 132 -14.84 4.79 10.46
C VAL A 132 -14.50 3.82 11.60
N GLU A 133 -15.48 3.54 12.45
CA GLU A 133 -15.37 2.54 13.52
C GLU A 133 -15.81 1.16 13.00
N LEU A 134 -14.85 0.29 12.68
CA LEU A 134 -15.18 -1.02 12.09
C LEU A 134 -15.99 -1.91 13.03
N GLY A 135 -15.82 -1.76 14.35
CA GLY A 135 -16.51 -2.55 15.37
C GLY A 135 -18.04 -2.50 15.28
N ARG A 136 -18.63 -1.45 14.68
CA ARG A 136 -20.08 -1.33 14.50
C ARG A 136 -20.64 -2.42 13.58
N PHE A 137 -19.89 -2.81 12.55
CA PHE A 137 -20.33 -3.81 11.55
C PHE A 137 -20.40 -5.23 12.10
N TRP A 138 -19.63 -5.51 13.15
CA TRP A 138 -19.54 -6.84 13.75
C TRP A 138 -20.58 -7.06 14.85
N TRP A 139 -21.29 -6.00 15.29
CA TRP A 139 -22.29 -6.08 16.36
C TRP A 139 -23.70 -6.48 15.87
N GLU A 140 -24.00 -6.33 14.58
CA GLU A 140 -25.31 -6.69 14.03
C GLU A 140 -25.45 -8.17 13.65
N ARG A 141 -24.33 -8.87 13.45
CA ARG A 141 -24.31 -10.33 13.28
C ARG A 141 -23.92 -10.95 14.61
N ALA A 142 -24.90 -11.54 15.28
CA ALA A 142 -24.73 -12.24 16.55
C ALA A 142 -23.58 -13.26 16.44
N ASP A 143 -22.43 -12.84 16.99
CA ASP A 143 -21.29 -13.60 17.51
C ASP A 143 -20.08 -12.66 17.38
N ALA A 144 -19.67 -12.05 18.50
CA ALA A 144 -18.49 -11.19 18.51
C ALA A 144 -17.31 -11.96 17.89
N PRO A 145 -16.53 -11.36 16.96
CA PRO A 145 -15.39 -12.04 16.38
C PRO A 145 -14.45 -12.46 17.53
N PRO A 146 -13.95 -13.72 17.54
CA PRO A 146 -12.92 -14.15 18.48
C PRO A 146 -11.80 -13.11 18.63
N GLU A 147 -11.20 -12.98 19.82
CA GLU A 147 -10.09 -12.04 20.09
C GLU A 147 -8.92 -12.17 19.08
N GLU A 148 -8.84 -13.32 18.38
CA GLU A 148 -7.86 -13.64 17.34
C GLU A 148 -8.11 -12.95 15.98
N HIS A 149 -9.18 -12.19 15.83
CA HIS A 149 -9.57 -11.55 14.59
C HIS A 149 -9.49 -10.03 14.71
N THR A 150 -8.28 -9.50 14.74
CA THR A 150 -8.07 -8.06 14.51
C THR A 150 -8.17 -7.78 13.00
N PRO A 151 -9.01 -6.84 12.55
CA PRO A 151 -9.05 -6.47 11.15
C PRO A 151 -7.70 -5.92 10.70
N GLN A 152 -7.38 -6.13 9.43
CA GLN A 152 -6.11 -5.73 8.82
C GLN A 152 -6.39 -5.00 7.51
N ILE A 153 -5.48 -4.10 7.14
CA ILE A 153 -5.60 -3.35 5.89
C ILE A 153 -5.03 -4.21 4.75
N GLY A 154 -5.91 -4.62 3.85
CA GLY A 154 -5.53 -5.33 2.63
C GLY A 154 -5.05 -4.35 1.55
N VAL A 155 -5.96 -3.53 1.02
CA VAL A 155 -5.71 -2.66 -0.14
C VAL A 155 -6.50 -1.37 -0.05
N VAL A 156 -5.88 -0.25 -0.42
CA VAL A 156 -6.58 1.02 -0.71
C VAL A 156 -6.96 1.03 -2.19
N HIS A 157 -8.23 1.29 -2.51
CA HIS A 157 -8.67 1.28 -3.89
C HIS A 157 -8.04 2.44 -4.68
N PRO A 158 -7.39 2.18 -5.85
CA PRO A 158 -6.56 3.19 -6.52
C PRO A 158 -7.35 4.32 -7.18
N LEU A 159 -8.64 4.11 -7.47
CA LEU A 159 -9.48 5.07 -8.20
C LEU A 159 -10.62 5.67 -7.37
N ASN A 160 -10.77 5.24 -6.12
CA ASN A 160 -11.87 5.69 -5.27
C ASN A 160 -11.42 5.59 -3.81
N ALA A 161 -11.16 6.72 -3.18
CA ALA A 161 -10.56 6.76 -1.86
C ALA A 161 -11.49 6.26 -0.75
N LYS A 162 -12.80 6.23 -1.03
CA LYS A 162 -13.84 5.78 -0.09
C LYS A 162 -13.87 4.26 0.04
N PHE A 163 -13.29 3.54 -0.92
CA PHE A 163 -13.31 2.07 -0.92
C PHE A 163 -11.97 1.48 -0.50
N MET A 164 -12.01 0.46 0.34
CA MET A 164 -10.83 -0.32 0.66
C MET A 164 -11.18 -1.79 0.91
N ILE A 165 -10.16 -2.65 0.82
CA ILE A 165 -10.28 -4.05 1.18
C ILE A 165 -9.66 -4.24 2.56
N ILE A 166 -10.45 -4.76 3.49
CA ILE A 166 -9.99 -5.20 4.81
C ILE A 166 -9.97 -6.72 4.87
N THR A 167 -9.09 -7.30 5.68
CA THR A 167 -9.05 -8.74 5.95
C THR A 167 -9.28 -9.03 7.43
N LEU A 168 -9.92 -10.15 7.70
CA LEU A 168 -10.21 -10.68 9.03
C LEU A 168 -10.10 -12.21 8.97
N GLY A 169 -9.11 -12.76 9.66
CA GLY A 169 -8.74 -14.16 9.47
C GLY A 169 -8.42 -14.43 7.99
N ASN A 170 -9.08 -15.44 7.42
CA ASN A 170 -8.84 -15.87 6.03
C ASN A 170 -9.78 -15.22 5.01
N HIS A 171 -10.56 -14.24 5.43
CA HIS A 171 -11.58 -13.61 4.61
C HIS A 171 -11.20 -12.16 4.32
N SER A 172 -11.66 -11.66 3.18
CA SER A 172 -11.52 -10.27 2.80
C SER A 172 -12.88 -9.66 2.46
N TRP A 173 -13.00 -8.36 2.72
CA TRP A 173 -14.24 -7.60 2.51
C TRP A 173 -13.95 -6.23 1.92
N ALA A 174 -14.83 -5.78 1.04
CA ALA A 174 -14.83 -4.41 0.56
C ALA A 174 -15.60 -3.50 1.54
N LEU A 175 -14.95 -2.45 2.00
CA LEU A 175 -15.49 -1.44 2.89
C LEU A 175 -15.72 -0.15 2.10
N ASP A 176 -16.91 0.42 2.24
CA ASP A 176 -17.24 1.79 1.87
C ASP A 176 -17.18 2.66 3.13
N MET A 177 -16.22 3.59 3.16
CA MET A 177 -15.97 4.48 4.29
C MET A 177 -17.00 5.61 4.40
N GLU A 178 -17.71 5.97 3.32
CA GLU A 178 -18.71 7.04 3.35
C GLU A 178 -20.07 6.50 3.78
N MET A 179 -20.45 5.34 3.25
CA MET A 179 -21.71 4.69 3.64
C MET A 179 -21.61 3.94 4.96
N GLU A 180 -20.42 3.88 5.57
CA GLU A 180 -20.11 3.02 6.72
C GLU A 180 -20.71 1.63 6.45
N MET A 181 -20.31 0.98 5.36
CA MET A 181 -20.92 -0.28 4.95
C MET A 181 -19.88 -1.24 4.39
N VAL A 182 -20.02 -2.51 4.74
CA VAL A 182 -19.26 -3.60 4.13
C VAL A 182 -20.06 -4.16 2.96
N LEU A 183 -19.67 -3.82 1.72
CA LEU A 183 -20.20 -4.49 0.53
C LEU A 183 -19.61 -5.91 0.52
N GLY A 184 -20.42 -6.86 0.97
CA GLY A 184 -20.04 -8.25 1.23
C GLY A 184 -19.75 -9.07 -0.04
N VAL A 185 -18.74 -8.69 -0.81
CA VAL A 185 -18.06 -9.62 -1.71
C VAL A 185 -16.95 -10.27 -0.92
N GLN A 186 -17.25 -11.45 -0.38
CA GLN A 186 -16.23 -12.36 0.14
C GLN A 186 -15.34 -12.77 -1.03
N ILE A 187 -14.06 -12.41 -0.99
CA ILE A 187 -13.06 -12.96 -1.90
C ILE A 187 -12.39 -14.11 -1.16
N ASP A 188 -12.56 -15.34 -1.68
CA ASP A 188 -11.99 -16.56 -1.06
C ASP A 188 -10.45 -16.54 -1.05
N GLU A 189 -9.92 -16.89 0.14
CA GLU A 189 -8.53 -17.01 0.63
C GLU A 189 -7.36 -16.32 -0.12
N PRO A 190 -6.60 -15.43 0.56
CA PRO A 190 -5.14 -15.47 0.45
C PRO A 190 -4.66 -16.75 1.16
N GLY A 191 -4.37 -17.79 0.37
CA GLY A 191 -3.95 -19.08 0.91
C GLY A 191 -2.75 -18.96 1.85
N SER A 192 -2.90 -19.50 3.07
CA SER A 192 -1.89 -19.53 4.14
C SER A 192 -1.41 -18.16 4.60
N VAL A 193 -1.50 -17.90 5.91
CA VAL A 193 -0.94 -16.75 6.65
C VAL A 193 0.41 -16.31 6.09
N VAL A 194 0.40 -15.42 5.10
CA VAL A 194 1.57 -14.77 4.55
C VAL A 194 1.10 -13.38 4.12
N ASP A 195 1.19 -12.48 5.08
CA ASP A 195 1.43 -11.06 4.88
C ASP A 195 0.40 -10.34 3.99
N THR A 196 -0.56 -9.64 4.60
CA THR A 196 -1.47 -8.72 3.89
C THR A 196 -0.70 -7.73 3.01
N THR A 197 0.57 -7.46 3.32
CA THR A 197 1.55 -6.71 2.51
C THR A 197 1.68 -7.18 1.07
N LEU A 198 1.18 -8.37 0.70
CA LEU A 198 1.21 -8.92 -0.65
C LEU A 198 0.07 -8.45 -1.56
N LEU A 199 -1.04 -7.95 -1.02
CA LEU A 199 -2.11 -7.43 -1.87
C LEU A 199 -1.70 -6.08 -2.46
N ARG A 200 -1.71 -6.02 -3.80
CA ARG A 200 -1.32 -4.85 -4.60
C ARG A 200 -2.52 -4.35 -5.41
N PRO A 201 -2.98 -3.10 -5.22
CA PRO A 201 -3.94 -2.50 -6.14
C PRO A 201 -3.28 -2.29 -7.50
N CYS A 202 -3.98 -2.68 -8.57
CA CYS A 202 -3.58 -2.31 -9.92
C CYS A 202 -4.81 -1.89 -10.73
N VAL A 203 -4.63 -0.85 -11.55
CA VAL A 203 -5.62 -0.45 -12.55
C VAL A 203 -5.24 -1.15 -13.84
N LEU A 204 -6.13 -2.01 -14.33
CA LEU A 204 -5.91 -2.64 -15.62
C LEU A 204 -6.06 -1.59 -16.73
N PRO A 205 -5.18 -1.57 -17.73
CA PRO A 205 -5.37 -0.70 -18.86
C PRO A 205 -6.64 -1.12 -19.64
N PRO A 206 -7.38 -0.18 -20.27
CA PRO A 206 -8.70 -0.45 -20.85
C PRO A 206 -8.73 -1.60 -21.87
N TRP A 207 -7.62 -1.85 -22.57
CA TRP A 207 -7.53 -2.93 -23.53
C TRP A 207 -7.46 -4.32 -22.89
N LEU A 208 -7.01 -4.45 -21.63
CA LEU A 208 -7.02 -5.71 -20.88
C LEU A 208 -8.42 -6.10 -20.37
N GLU A 209 -9.32 -5.14 -20.14
CA GLU A 209 -10.70 -5.43 -19.71
C GLU A 209 -11.47 -6.28 -20.75
N SER A 210 -11.16 -6.09 -22.03
CA SER A 210 -11.74 -6.87 -23.13
C SER A 210 -11.17 -8.29 -23.26
N SER A 211 -10.06 -8.59 -22.58
CA SER A 211 -9.37 -9.87 -22.66
C SER A 211 -9.84 -10.78 -21.54
N ARG A 212 -10.54 -11.88 -21.87
CA ARG A 212 -10.83 -12.92 -20.89
C ARG A 212 -9.50 -13.51 -20.40
N ILE A 213 -9.15 -13.25 -19.15
CA ILE A 213 -8.04 -13.93 -18.49
C ILE A 213 -8.37 -15.43 -18.52
N PRO A 214 -7.53 -16.28 -19.13
CA PRO A 214 -7.82 -17.71 -19.21
C PRO A 214 -7.86 -18.28 -17.80
N TYR A 215 -9.05 -18.71 -17.37
CA TYR A 215 -9.24 -19.43 -16.13
C TYR A 215 -8.46 -20.75 -16.22
N SER A 216 -7.53 -21.00 -15.30
CA SER A 216 -6.81 -22.27 -15.18
C SER A 216 -7.72 -23.37 -14.59
N GLY A 217 -8.91 -23.54 -15.16
CA GLY A 217 -9.69 -24.75 -14.95
C GLY A 217 -9.03 -25.84 -15.78
N LYS A 218 -8.59 -26.93 -15.15
CA LYS A 218 -8.08 -28.13 -15.82
C LYS A 218 -8.97 -28.48 -17.02
N LYS A 219 -8.50 -28.17 -18.23
CA LYS A 219 -8.94 -28.85 -19.43
C LYS A 219 -7.76 -29.69 -19.89
N GLU A 220 -7.94 -31.00 -19.73
CA GLU A 220 -7.13 -31.97 -20.47
C GLU A 220 -7.14 -31.59 -21.96
N GLY A 221 -5.94 -31.54 -22.55
CA GLY A 221 -5.79 -31.50 -23.99
C GLY A 221 -5.87 -30.12 -24.65
N ALA A 222 -4.90 -29.24 -24.38
CA ALA A 222 -4.51 -28.22 -25.35
C ALA A 222 -3.02 -27.88 -25.17
N GLY A 223 -2.23 -28.15 -26.21
CA GLY A 223 -0.77 -28.01 -26.19
C GLY A 223 -0.30 -26.62 -25.76
N ASN A 224 0.78 -26.61 -24.96
CA ASN A 224 1.44 -25.44 -24.40
C ASN A 224 1.70 -24.38 -25.49
N LYS A 225 0.91 -23.30 -25.47
CA LYS A 225 1.27 -22.04 -26.11
C LYS A 225 1.82 -21.13 -25.03
N THR A 226 3.02 -20.62 -25.26
CA THR A 226 3.68 -19.75 -24.30
C THR A 226 3.08 -18.34 -24.39
N LEU A 227 3.17 -17.57 -23.30
CA LEU A 227 2.71 -16.17 -23.22
C LEU A 227 3.28 -15.28 -24.36
N ALA A 228 4.46 -15.63 -24.88
CA ALA A 228 5.07 -15.00 -26.04
C ALA A 228 4.25 -15.16 -27.33
N ASP A 229 3.58 -16.30 -27.52
CA ASP A 229 2.82 -16.62 -28.73
C ASP A 229 1.51 -15.81 -28.86
N VAL A 230 0.97 -15.36 -27.72
CA VAL A 230 -0.25 -14.55 -27.65
C VAL A 230 0.05 -13.08 -27.94
N LEU A 231 1.19 -12.57 -27.49
CA LEU A 231 1.57 -11.16 -27.63
C LEU A 231 1.96 -10.75 -29.06
N VAL A 232 2.40 -11.70 -29.90
CA VAL A 232 2.85 -11.41 -31.27
C VAL A 232 1.69 -11.09 -32.23
N ARG A 233 0.44 -11.48 -31.90
CA ARG A 233 -0.67 -11.35 -32.85
C ARG A 233 -1.42 -10.00 -32.83
N SER A 234 -1.10 -9.08 -31.93
CA SER A 234 -1.80 -7.78 -31.87
C SER A 234 -1.14 -6.66 -32.70
N ARG A 235 -0.08 -6.94 -33.46
CA ARG A 235 0.48 -5.99 -34.44
C ARG A 235 0.18 -6.46 -35.86
N ARG A 236 -1.05 -6.23 -36.32
CA ARG A 236 -1.42 -6.00 -37.75
C ARG A 236 -2.93 -5.80 -37.86
N SER A 237 -3.34 -4.53 -37.81
CA SER A 237 -4.20 -3.82 -38.78
C SER A 237 -4.66 -2.52 -38.15
#